data_AF-A0A7V9AY77-F1
#
_entry.id   AF-A0A7V9AY77-F1
#
_cell.length_a   1.000
_cell.length_b   1.000
_cell.length_c   1.000
_cell.angle_alpha   90.00
_cell.angle_beta   90.00
_cell.angle_gamma   90.00
#
_symmetry.space_group_name_H-M   'P 1'
#
loop_
_entity.id
_entity.type
_entity.pdbx_description
1 polymer ?
#
loop_
_entity_poly.entity_id
_entity_poly.type
_entity_poly.pdbx_seq_one_letter_code
_entity_poly.pdbx_strand_id
1 'polypeptide(L)'
;ELLAAAKTESVFVLKEHCAKIKAAASSEELDRYEAIRVRRRLRHFRDPDGAWHLDAVLTPDAGAVVAAALEPYTERVFQAARAQGRREPHEAYAADALVEMAEHTRACDDEPSRRSPGATVHVVVDHRALLRGSIEDGESCEIPGIGPIPVVTARALAGDAFLSALLTDGTDIKTVCHLGRTIPSRLRTAIEMRDRTCVVPGCDVGRHLEIDHITPVTDGGPTRIDNLARLCRWHHYLKTHRGYHLSGGPGSWHFENPEHEQSRLVRSPDTLKRSGTARGP
;
A
#
# COMPACT_ATOMS: atom_id res chain seq x y z
N GLU A 1 -10.28 47.27 -17.90
CA GLU A 1 -10.74 46.98 -16.52
C GLU A 1 -9.66 46.34 -15.64
N LEU A 2 -9.07 45.19 -16.00
CA LEU A 2 -8.03 44.54 -15.19
C LEU A 2 -6.79 45.41 -14.89
N LEU A 3 -6.34 46.24 -15.85
CA LEU A 3 -5.22 47.17 -15.65
C LEU A 3 -5.56 48.35 -14.73
N ALA A 4 -6.85 48.66 -14.54
CA ALA A 4 -7.30 49.67 -13.59
C ALA A 4 -7.41 49.06 -12.18
N ALA A 5 -8.00 47.88 -12.06
CA ALA A 5 -8.06 47.12 -10.80
C ALA A 5 -6.67 46.81 -10.21
N ALA A 6 -5.69 46.47 -11.06
CA ALA A 6 -4.32 46.18 -10.64
C ALA A 6 -3.58 47.36 -9.99
N LYS A 7 -4.05 48.61 -10.19
CA LYS A 7 -3.44 49.81 -9.60
C LYS A 7 -3.95 50.13 -8.20
N THR A 8 -5.09 49.57 -7.80
CA THR A 8 -5.82 49.95 -6.58
C THR A 8 -6.16 48.78 -5.67
N GLU A 9 -6.25 47.57 -6.22
CA GLU A 9 -6.68 46.37 -5.50
C GLU A 9 -5.51 45.48 -5.08
N SER A 10 -5.73 44.65 -4.05
CA SER A 10 -4.73 43.67 -3.62
C SER A 10 -4.55 42.56 -4.64
N VAL A 11 -3.40 41.89 -4.61
CA VAL A 11 -3.07 40.76 -5.50
C VAL A 11 -4.13 39.65 -5.42
N PHE A 12 -4.75 39.44 -4.26
CA PHE A 12 -5.83 38.48 -4.07
C PHE A 12 -7.07 38.86 -4.88
N VAL A 13 -7.55 40.11 -4.73
CA VAL A 13 -8.76 40.59 -5.42
C VAL A 13 -8.53 40.64 -6.94
N LEU A 14 -7.33 41.01 -7.38
CA LEU A 14 -6.99 40.97 -8.81
C LEU A 14 -7.00 39.54 -9.37
N LYS A 15 -6.54 38.54 -8.61
CA LYS A 15 -6.61 37.12 -9.00
C LYS A 15 -8.06 36.64 -9.12
N GLU A 16 -8.93 37.04 -8.18
CA GLU A 16 -10.37 36.74 -8.25
C GLU A 16 -11.03 37.41 -9.45
N HIS A 17 -10.75 38.69 -9.72
CA HIS A 17 -11.27 39.39 -10.90
C HIS A 17 -10.80 38.74 -12.21
N CYS A 18 -9.53 38.35 -12.30
CA CYS A 18 -9.02 37.59 -13.44
C CYS A 18 -9.73 36.24 -13.60
N ALA A 19 -10.00 35.53 -12.50
CA ALA A 19 -10.70 34.25 -12.52
C ALA A 19 -12.16 34.40 -12.98
N LYS A 20 -12.87 35.44 -12.51
CA LYS A 20 -14.25 35.75 -12.92
C LYS A 20 -14.36 36.07 -14.41
N ILE A 21 -13.45 36.89 -14.94
CA ILE A 21 -13.44 37.22 -16.38
C ILE A 21 -13.14 35.97 -17.23
N LYS A 22 -12.23 35.10 -16.78
CA LYS A 22 -11.97 33.80 -17.43
C LYS A 22 -13.16 32.82 -17.33
N ALA A 23 -13.97 32.91 -16.28
CA ALA A 23 -15.17 32.09 -16.13
C ALA A 23 -16.31 32.52 -17.06
N ALA A 24 -16.47 33.83 -17.32
CA ALA A 24 -17.57 34.37 -18.13
C ALA A 24 -17.54 33.98 -19.64
N ALA A 25 -16.46 33.37 -20.15
CA ALA A 25 -16.38 32.82 -21.50
C ALA A 25 -16.94 31.37 -21.53
N SER A 26 -18.26 31.22 -21.73
CA SER A 26 -18.98 29.96 -21.40
C SER A 26 -18.54 28.69 -22.15
N SER A 27 -18.00 28.79 -23.37
CA SER A 27 -17.48 27.61 -24.09
C SER A 27 -16.16 27.11 -23.49
N GLU A 28 -15.36 28.00 -22.90
CA GLU A 28 -14.10 27.64 -22.25
C GLU A 28 -14.28 27.11 -20.82
N GLU A 29 -15.42 27.39 -20.19
CA GLU A 29 -15.69 27.01 -18.80
C GLU A 29 -15.88 25.49 -18.64
N LEU A 30 -16.73 24.89 -19.48
CA LEU A 30 -16.95 23.44 -19.52
C LEU A 30 -15.68 22.70 -19.96
N ASP A 31 -14.97 23.21 -20.97
CA ASP A 31 -13.72 22.61 -21.44
C ASP A 31 -12.62 22.67 -20.37
N ARG A 32 -12.53 23.77 -19.61
CA ARG A 32 -11.59 23.91 -18.49
C ARG A 32 -11.95 22.98 -17.34
N TYR A 33 -13.23 22.88 -17.01
CA TYR A 33 -13.72 21.96 -15.99
C TYR A 33 -13.41 20.51 -16.39
N GLU A 34 -13.72 20.11 -17.62
CA GLU A 34 -13.45 18.76 -18.13
C GLU A 34 -11.95 18.49 -18.21
N ALA A 35 -11.12 19.46 -18.60
CA ALA A 35 -9.67 19.32 -18.57
C ALA A 35 -9.13 19.09 -17.15
N ILE A 36 -9.68 19.79 -16.14
CA ILE A 36 -9.35 19.55 -14.73
C ILE A 36 -9.83 18.16 -14.31
N ARG A 37 -11.04 17.77 -14.68
CA ARG A 37 -11.61 16.45 -14.41
C ARG A 37 -10.73 15.34 -14.98
N VAL A 38 -10.29 15.44 -16.23
CA VAL A 38 -9.43 14.42 -16.89
C VAL A 38 -8.07 14.33 -16.21
N ARG A 39 -7.47 15.45 -15.81
CA ARG A 39 -6.14 15.46 -15.16
C ARG A 39 -6.19 15.34 -13.62
N ARG A 40 -7.39 15.18 -13.04
CA ARG A 40 -7.56 15.04 -11.58
C ARG A 40 -6.69 13.91 -11.07
N ARG A 41 -6.00 14.14 -9.97
CA ARG A 41 -5.06 13.17 -9.41
C ARG A 41 -4.95 13.35 -7.91
N LEU A 42 -4.63 12.26 -7.23
CA LEU A 42 -4.16 12.28 -5.87
C LEU A 42 -2.86 11.46 -5.86
N ARG A 43 -1.77 12.09 -5.44
CA ARG A 43 -0.46 11.45 -5.33
C ARG A 43 0.06 11.69 -3.92
N HIS A 44 0.74 10.70 -3.39
CA HIS A 44 1.53 10.90 -2.19
C HIS A 44 2.95 10.42 -2.44
N PHE A 45 3.91 11.08 -1.80
CA PHE A 45 5.32 10.72 -1.87
C PHE A 45 5.99 11.06 -0.54
N ARG A 46 7.26 10.65 -0.41
CA ARG A 46 8.05 10.88 0.79
C ARG A 46 9.34 11.59 0.42
N ASP A 47 9.72 12.54 1.25
CA ASP A 47 11.01 13.21 1.14
C ASP A 47 12.11 12.39 1.86
N PRO A 48 13.40 12.64 1.58
CA PRO A 48 14.50 11.94 2.22
C PRO A 48 14.47 11.99 3.76
N ASP A 49 13.90 13.06 4.32
CA ASP A 49 13.75 13.27 5.77
C ASP A 49 12.56 12.51 6.38
N GLY A 50 11.79 11.76 5.57
CA GLY A 50 10.67 10.96 6.05
C GLY A 50 9.32 11.68 6.09
N ALA A 51 9.27 12.96 5.72
CA ALA A 51 8.02 13.70 5.60
C ALA A 51 7.12 13.09 4.53
N TRP A 52 5.81 12.96 4.82
CA TRP A 52 4.81 12.48 3.88
C TRP A 52 4.11 13.65 3.21
N HIS A 53 4.11 13.65 1.88
CA HIS A 53 3.53 14.71 1.05
C HIS A 53 2.28 14.20 0.34
N LEU A 54 1.27 15.05 0.24
CA LEU A 54 0.04 14.81 -0.50
C LEU A 54 -0.17 15.91 -1.56
N ASP A 55 -0.19 15.51 -2.83
CA ASP A 55 -0.54 16.38 -3.97
C ASP A 55 -1.91 15.97 -4.52
N ALA A 56 -2.87 16.89 -4.44
CA ALA A 56 -4.22 16.70 -4.95
C ALA A 56 -4.56 17.74 -6.02
N VAL A 57 -5.04 17.27 -7.17
CA VAL A 57 -5.69 18.11 -8.19
C VAL A 57 -7.13 17.65 -8.30
N LEU A 58 -8.05 18.52 -7.90
CA LEU A 58 -9.48 18.27 -7.89
C LEU A 58 -10.20 19.28 -8.80
N THR A 59 -11.41 18.94 -9.22
CA THR A 59 -12.32 19.93 -9.80
C THR A 59 -12.77 20.93 -8.73
N PRO A 60 -13.14 22.17 -9.09
CA PRO A 60 -13.47 23.20 -8.12
C PRO A 60 -14.58 22.82 -7.13
N ASP A 61 -15.61 22.12 -7.61
CA ASP A 61 -16.71 21.57 -6.82
C ASP A 61 -16.23 20.51 -5.82
N ALA A 62 -15.44 19.52 -6.27
CA ALA A 62 -14.90 18.47 -5.40
C ALA A 62 -13.91 19.05 -4.37
N GLY A 63 -13.08 20.00 -4.79
CA GLY A 63 -12.18 20.73 -3.91
C GLY A 63 -12.94 21.54 -2.85
N ALA A 64 -14.05 22.17 -3.23
CA ALA A 64 -14.90 22.90 -2.28
C ALA A 64 -15.52 21.97 -1.22
N VAL A 65 -15.93 20.76 -1.60
CA VAL A 65 -16.43 19.76 -0.64
C VAL A 65 -15.35 19.37 0.35
N VAL A 66 -14.12 19.07 -0.12
CA VAL A 66 -13.01 18.72 0.78
C VAL A 66 -12.62 19.88 1.67
N ALA A 67 -12.53 21.10 1.13
CA ALA A 67 -12.22 22.30 1.91
C ALA A 67 -13.28 22.57 2.98
N ALA A 68 -14.57 22.50 2.62
CA ALA A 68 -15.67 22.67 3.56
C ALA A 68 -15.72 21.59 4.65
N ALA A 69 -15.28 20.37 4.34
CA ALA A 69 -15.17 19.29 5.31
C ALA A 69 -13.98 19.48 6.26
N LEU A 70 -12.86 20.02 5.77
CA LEU A 70 -11.64 20.23 6.54
C LEU A 70 -11.72 21.46 7.45
N GLU A 71 -12.38 22.54 7.02
CA GLU A 71 -12.44 23.83 7.72
C GLU A 71 -12.86 23.72 9.20
N PRO A 72 -13.92 22.95 9.59
CA PRO A 72 -14.31 22.83 10.99
C PRO A 72 -13.24 22.15 11.86
N TYR A 73 -12.47 21.22 11.29
CA TYR A 73 -11.36 20.56 11.97
C TYR A 73 -10.20 21.54 12.15
N THR A 74 -9.86 22.30 11.10
CA THR A 74 -8.81 23.34 11.15
C THR A 74 -9.10 24.37 12.23
N GLU A 75 -10.34 24.88 12.29
CA GLU A 75 -10.74 25.86 13.30
C GLU A 75 -10.67 25.26 14.72
N ARG A 76 -11.09 24.00 14.90
CA ARG A 76 -10.99 23.32 16.20
C ARG A 76 -9.54 23.17 16.66
N VAL A 77 -8.65 22.70 15.79
CA VAL A 77 -7.21 22.56 16.09
C VAL A 77 -6.60 23.93 16.39
N PHE A 78 -6.93 24.94 15.59
CA PHE A 78 -6.49 26.32 15.80
C PHE A 78 -6.88 26.84 17.18
N GLN A 79 -8.14 26.70 17.57
CA GLN A 79 -8.64 27.17 18.86
C GLN A 79 -8.00 26.40 20.02
N ALA A 80 -7.82 25.08 19.89
CA ALA A 80 -7.15 24.26 20.89
C ALA A 80 -5.67 24.67 21.08
N ALA A 81 -4.95 24.90 19.99
CA ALA A 81 -3.56 25.36 20.03
C ALA A 81 -3.44 26.75 20.67
N ARG A 82 -4.35 27.67 20.33
CA ARG A 82 -4.42 29.02 20.92
C ARG A 82 -4.69 28.98 22.43
N ALA A 83 -5.60 28.13 22.89
CA ALA A 83 -5.86 27.95 24.32
C ALA A 83 -4.63 27.46 25.09
N GLN A 84 -3.75 26.70 24.43
CA GLN A 84 -2.47 26.22 24.99
C GLN A 84 -1.31 27.21 24.80
N GLY A 85 -1.57 28.41 24.25
CA GLY A 85 -0.54 29.41 23.98
C GLY A 85 0.38 29.11 22.80
N ARG A 86 0.12 28.05 22.03
CA ARG A 86 0.88 27.73 20.80
C ARG A 86 0.45 28.64 19.65
N ARG A 87 1.43 29.02 18.83
CA ARG A 87 1.22 29.88 17.65
C ARG A 87 2.02 29.35 16.47
N GLU A 88 1.32 28.68 15.58
CA GLU A 88 1.83 28.06 14.36
C GLU A 88 1.11 28.67 13.13
N PRO A 89 1.67 28.53 11.92
CA PRO A 89 1.03 28.98 10.68
C PRO A 89 -0.27 28.21 10.40
N HIS A 90 -1.17 28.78 9.61
CA HIS A 90 -2.48 28.19 9.30
C HIS A 90 -2.34 26.80 8.65
N GLU A 91 -1.34 26.63 7.80
CA GLU A 91 -1.02 25.40 7.09
C GLU A 91 -0.65 24.25 8.04
N ALA A 92 -0.06 24.54 9.21
CA ALA A 92 0.22 23.53 10.23
C ALA A 92 -1.08 23.01 10.86
N TYR A 93 -2.00 23.91 11.23
CA TYR A 93 -3.31 23.51 11.76
C TYR A 93 -4.14 22.75 10.72
N ALA A 94 -4.07 23.13 9.45
CA ALA A 94 -4.74 22.42 8.38
C ALA A 94 -4.17 21.00 8.17
N ALA A 95 -2.85 20.81 8.37
CA ALA A 95 -2.21 19.49 8.32
C ALA A 95 -2.69 18.60 9.48
N ASP A 96 -2.69 19.12 10.70
CA ASP A 96 -3.20 18.43 11.88
C ASP A 96 -4.70 18.09 11.74
N ALA A 97 -5.49 19.03 11.22
CA ALA A 97 -6.91 18.84 10.96
C ALA A 97 -7.19 17.74 9.93
N LEU A 98 -6.33 17.57 8.93
CA LEU A 98 -6.45 16.50 7.95
C LEU A 98 -6.29 15.12 8.61
N VAL A 99 -5.35 15.01 9.55
CA VAL A 99 -5.15 13.78 10.35
C VAL A 99 -6.36 13.54 11.25
N GLU A 100 -6.81 14.55 11.98
CA GLU A 100 -7.97 14.44 12.88
C GLU A 100 -9.27 14.09 12.11
N MET A 101 -9.47 14.63 10.91
CA MET A 101 -10.60 14.28 10.03
C MET A 101 -10.53 12.82 9.56
N ALA A 102 -9.33 12.34 9.22
CA ALA A 102 -9.13 10.95 8.83
C ALA A 102 -9.38 10.00 10.02
N GLU A 103 -8.90 10.34 11.22
CA GLU A 103 -9.15 9.59 12.46
C GLU A 103 -10.64 9.58 12.83
N HIS A 104 -11.33 10.71 12.71
CA HIS A 104 -12.76 10.81 13.00
C HIS A 104 -13.60 9.95 12.04
N THR A 105 -13.31 10.01 10.74
CA THR A 105 -13.99 9.17 9.74
C THR A 105 -13.83 7.68 10.09
N ARG A 106 -12.62 7.29 10.50
CA ARG A 106 -12.33 5.92 10.92
C ARG A 106 -13.06 5.51 12.20
N ALA A 107 -13.18 6.41 13.18
CA ALA A 107 -13.90 6.14 14.43
C ALA A 107 -15.42 5.99 14.21
N CYS A 108 -16.00 6.71 13.25
CA CYS A 108 -17.41 6.58 12.89
C CYS A 108 -17.73 5.28 12.12
N ASP A 109 -16.75 4.68 11.43
CA ASP A 109 -16.90 3.40 10.70
C ASP A 109 -16.93 2.16 11.62
N ASP A 110 -16.77 2.34 12.95
CA ASP A 110 -16.79 1.24 13.94
C ASP A 110 -18.22 0.77 14.32
N GLU A 111 -19.28 1.33 13.70
CA GLU A 111 -20.63 0.76 13.79
C GLU A 111 -20.71 -0.64 13.14
N PRO A 112 -21.28 -1.65 13.81
CA PRO A 112 -21.21 -3.05 13.40
C PRO A 112 -21.86 -3.36 12.03
N SER A 113 -22.69 -2.46 11.50
CA SER A 113 -23.40 -2.62 10.23
C SER A 113 -22.67 -2.05 9.01
N ARG A 114 -21.58 -1.29 9.20
CA ARG A 114 -20.82 -0.61 8.12
C ARG A 114 -19.31 -0.82 8.21
N ARG A 115 -18.86 -1.95 8.76
CA ARG A 115 -17.45 -2.35 8.72
C ARG A 115 -16.96 -2.49 7.27
N SER A 116 -16.52 -1.38 6.67
CA SER A 116 -15.43 -1.41 5.70
C SER A 116 -14.23 -2.06 6.39
N PRO A 117 -13.39 -2.85 5.70
CA PRO A 117 -12.20 -3.42 6.33
C PRO A 117 -11.36 -2.29 6.92
N GLY A 118 -11.44 -2.13 8.25
CA GLY A 118 -10.88 -0.98 8.97
C GLY A 118 -9.43 -0.79 8.56
N ALA A 119 -9.12 0.40 8.04
CA ALA A 119 -7.81 0.71 7.48
C ALA A 119 -6.74 0.47 8.55
N THR A 120 -6.08 -0.70 8.54
CA THR A 120 -5.14 -1.07 9.58
C THR A 120 -3.81 -0.35 9.31
N VAL A 121 -3.28 0.39 10.28
CA VAL A 121 -1.95 0.97 10.15
C VAL A 121 -0.94 -0.10 10.56
N HIS A 122 -0.07 -0.45 9.61
CA HIS A 122 0.98 -1.43 9.84
C HIS A 122 2.28 -0.71 10.18
N VAL A 123 2.87 -1.02 11.34
CA VAL A 123 4.22 -0.56 11.69
C VAL A 123 5.11 -1.79 11.78
N VAL A 124 6.24 -1.75 11.10
CA VAL A 124 7.33 -2.71 11.23
C VAL A 124 8.33 -2.09 12.18
N VAL A 125 8.62 -2.77 13.29
CA VAL A 125 9.58 -2.30 14.28
C VAL A 125 10.37 -3.49 14.80
N ASP A 126 11.69 -3.34 14.84
CA ASP A 126 12.55 -4.36 15.43
C ASP A 126 12.22 -4.52 16.92
N HIS A 127 12.11 -5.77 17.37
CA HIS A 127 11.64 -6.09 18.72
C HIS A 127 12.50 -5.44 19.81
N ARG A 128 13.82 -5.40 19.60
CA ARG A 128 14.78 -4.79 20.53
C ARG A 128 14.62 -3.26 20.57
N ALA A 129 14.42 -2.63 19.41
CA ALA A 129 14.15 -1.20 19.31
C ALA A 129 12.84 -0.82 20.01
N LEU A 130 11.79 -1.63 19.81
CA LEU A 130 10.51 -1.44 20.47
C LEU A 130 10.62 -1.58 21.98
N LEU A 131 11.40 -2.52 22.52
CA LEU A 131 11.55 -2.67 23.98
C LEU A 131 12.35 -1.52 24.59
N ARG A 132 13.46 -1.12 23.98
CA ARG A 132 14.32 -0.02 24.47
C ARG A 132 13.68 1.36 24.30
N GLY A 133 12.81 1.54 23.30
CA GLY A 133 12.22 2.84 22.97
C GLY A 133 13.07 3.72 22.05
N SER A 134 14.17 3.19 21.50
CA SER A 134 15.08 3.88 20.58
C SER A 134 15.67 2.91 19.56
N ILE A 135 16.01 3.42 18.38
CA ILE A 135 16.68 2.67 17.29
C ILE A 135 18.19 2.72 17.50
N GLU A 136 18.87 1.57 17.37
CA GLU A 136 20.33 1.44 17.26
C GLU A 136 20.74 1.07 15.81
N ASP A 137 22.05 1.13 15.51
CA ASP A 137 22.58 0.82 14.18
C ASP A 137 22.15 -0.58 13.71
N GLY A 138 21.47 -0.63 12.55
CA GLY A 138 20.97 -1.86 11.95
C GLY A 138 19.52 -2.21 12.31
N GLU A 139 18.83 -1.37 13.08
CA GLU A 139 17.42 -1.54 13.43
C GLU A 139 16.51 -0.56 12.69
N SER A 140 15.23 -0.91 12.59
CA SER A 140 14.23 -0.16 11.84
C SER A 140 12.93 -0.03 12.62
N CYS A 141 12.29 1.12 12.44
CA CYS A 141 10.91 1.38 12.87
C CYS A 141 10.27 2.20 11.76
N GLU A 142 9.41 1.58 10.96
CA GLU A 142 8.79 2.22 9.80
C GLU A 142 7.36 1.76 9.55
N ILE A 143 6.56 2.62 8.94
CA ILE A 143 5.27 2.26 8.36
C ILE A 143 5.53 1.89 6.89
N PRO A 144 5.26 0.64 6.46
CA PRO A 144 5.52 0.22 5.10
C PRO A 144 4.78 1.07 4.08
N GLY A 145 5.50 1.58 3.10
CA GLY A 145 4.97 2.51 2.09
C GLY A 145 4.86 3.97 2.54
N ILE A 146 4.98 4.28 3.83
CA ILE A 146 4.94 5.66 4.37
C ILE A 146 6.31 6.12 4.85
N GLY A 147 7.01 5.38 5.69
CA GLY A 147 8.42 5.63 6.06
C GLY A 147 8.80 5.43 7.52
N PRO A 148 10.07 5.71 7.86
CA PRO A 148 10.57 5.53 9.22
C PRO A 148 9.82 6.47 10.18
N ILE A 149 9.39 5.94 11.31
CA ILE A 149 8.77 6.70 12.38
C ILE A 149 9.54 6.47 13.68
N PRO A 150 9.66 7.47 14.56
CA PRO A 150 10.24 7.28 15.89
C PRO A 150 9.52 6.15 16.64
N VAL A 151 10.26 5.34 17.41
CA VAL A 151 9.68 4.26 18.23
C VAL A 151 8.65 4.79 19.22
N VAL A 152 8.83 6.01 19.73
CA VAL A 152 7.84 6.69 20.58
C VAL A 152 6.52 6.93 19.84
N THR A 153 6.56 7.31 18.57
CA THR A 153 5.37 7.48 17.71
C THR A 153 4.72 6.13 17.42
N ALA A 154 5.52 5.10 17.15
CA ALA A 154 5.01 3.73 16.98
C ALA A 154 4.31 3.20 18.25
N ARG A 155 4.83 3.52 19.43
CA ARG A 155 4.20 3.18 20.73
C ARG A 155 2.92 3.96 20.97
N ALA A 156 2.87 5.24 20.62
CA ALA A 156 1.64 6.04 20.71
C ALA A 156 0.53 5.42 19.83
N LEU A 157 0.88 5.05 18.59
CA LEU A 157 0.00 4.34 17.67
C LEU A 157 -0.38 2.92 18.14
N ALA A 158 0.42 2.30 19.02
CA ALA A 158 0.14 0.98 19.61
C ALA A 158 -0.90 1.03 20.74
N GLY A 159 -1.07 2.19 21.38
CA GLY A 159 -2.04 2.40 22.47
C GLY A 159 -3.49 2.34 21.98
N ASP A 160 -3.71 2.68 20.70
CA ASP A 160 -4.98 2.53 20.02
C ASP A 160 -5.03 1.16 19.31
N ALA A 161 -6.13 0.43 19.52
CA ALA A 161 -6.24 -1.03 19.38
C ALA A 161 -6.10 -1.63 17.94
N PHE A 162 -5.46 -0.95 17.00
CA PHE A 162 -5.42 -1.34 15.59
C PHE A 162 -4.01 -1.44 15.00
N LEU A 163 -2.98 -1.52 15.84
CA LEU A 163 -1.62 -1.79 15.39
C LEU A 163 -1.41 -3.29 15.11
N SER A 164 -1.02 -3.63 13.88
CA SER A 164 -0.39 -4.93 13.58
C SER A 164 1.11 -4.73 13.52
N ALA A 165 1.77 -4.89 14.66
CA ALA A 165 3.23 -4.81 14.78
C ALA A 165 3.87 -6.12 14.28
N LEU A 166 4.74 -6.01 13.28
CA LEU A 166 5.56 -7.12 12.82
C LEU A 166 6.96 -6.97 13.43
N LEU A 167 7.29 -7.89 14.34
CA LEU A 167 8.53 -7.90 15.09
C LEU A 167 9.56 -8.71 14.30
N THR A 168 10.52 -8.02 13.68
CA THR A 168 11.66 -8.65 13.04
C THR A 168 12.78 -8.87 14.07
N ASP A 169 13.30 -10.10 14.15
CA ASP A 169 14.62 -10.38 14.69
C ASP A 169 15.51 -10.74 13.49
N GLY A 170 15.90 -9.75 12.69
CA GLY A 170 16.92 -9.88 11.63
C GLY A 170 16.60 -10.78 10.43
N THR A 171 15.69 -11.77 10.48
CA THR A 171 15.28 -12.58 9.31
C THR A 171 13.99 -13.37 9.47
N ASP A 172 13.33 -13.42 10.65
CA ASP A 172 12.23 -14.38 10.87
C ASP A 172 10.97 -13.77 11.51
N ILE A 173 9.82 -13.97 10.85
CA ILE A 173 8.49 -13.56 11.32
C ILE A 173 7.91 -14.73 12.13
N LYS A 174 8.21 -14.76 13.43
CA LYS A 174 8.23 -16.03 14.16
C LYS A 174 6.91 -16.79 14.27
N THR A 175 5.70 -16.22 14.36
CA THR A 175 4.46 -17.03 14.29
C THR A 175 3.17 -16.21 14.12
N VAL A 176 2.36 -16.54 13.09
CA VAL A 176 0.91 -16.24 13.03
C VAL A 176 0.19 -17.48 12.47
N CYS A 177 -0.65 -18.16 13.26
CA CYS A 177 -1.30 -19.43 12.90
C CYS A 177 -2.83 -19.38 13.08
N HIS A 178 -3.60 -19.95 12.14
CA HIS A 178 -5.06 -20.11 12.24
C HIS A 178 -5.56 -21.45 11.64
N LEU A 179 -6.60 -22.05 12.23
CA LEU A 179 -7.18 -23.35 11.84
C LEU A 179 -8.40 -23.22 10.90
N GLY A 180 -8.35 -22.33 9.90
CA GLY A 180 -9.50 -22.09 9.01
C GLY A 180 -9.09 -21.60 7.62
N ARG A 181 -10.01 -21.69 6.65
CA ARG A 181 -9.77 -21.31 5.23
C ARG A 181 -9.58 -19.80 5.04
N THR A 182 -10.15 -18.99 5.94
CA THR A 182 -10.02 -17.53 5.93
C THR A 182 -8.64 -17.12 6.44
N ILE A 183 -7.84 -16.48 5.59
CA ILE A 183 -6.54 -15.91 5.96
C ILE A 183 -6.80 -14.71 6.88
N PRO A 184 -6.39 -14.74 8.16
CA PRO A 184 -6.57 -13.60 9.06
C PRO A 184 -5.84 -12.37 8.54
N SER A 185 -6.33 -11.18 8.85
CA SER A 185 -5.72 -9.91 8.43
C SER A 185 -4.22 -9.85 8.74
N ARG A 186 -3.81 -10.25 9.95
CA ARG A 186 -2.40 -10.30 10.38
C ARG A 186 -1.52 -11.20 9.50
N LEU A 187 -2.05 -12.33 9.06
CA LEU A 187 -1.32 -13.28 8.21
C LEU A 187 -1.24 -12.77 6.77
N ARG A 188 -2.34 -12.21 6.25
CA ARG A 188 -2.38 -11.52 4.96
C ARG A 188 -1.32 -10.40 4.91
N THR A 189 -1.25 -9.57 5.94
CA THR A 189 -0.24 -8.51 6.06
C THR A 189 1.18 -9.05 6.01
N ALA A 190 1.49 -10.09 6.78
CA ALA A 190 2.83 -10.68 6.80
C ALA A 190 3.25 -11.22 5.42
N ILE A 191 2.31 -11.80 4.68
CA ILE A 191 2.54 -12.32 3.33
C ILE A 191 2.70 -11.20 2.29
N GLU A 192 1.89 -10.14 2.39
CA GLU A 192 2.01 -8.96 1.52
C GLU A 192 3.35 -8.25 1.67
N MET A 193 3.92 -8.24 2.88
CA MET A 193 5.25 -7.70 3.15
C MET A 193 6.37 -8.60 2.68
N ARG A 194 6.26 -9.91 2.95
CA ARG A 194 7.27 -10.90 2.54
C ARG A 194 7.36 -11.03 1.03
N ASP A 195 6.21 -11.06 0.35
CA ASP A 195 6.11 -11.29 -1.09
C ASP A 195 5.67 -10.00 -1.80
N ARG A 196 6.61 -9.07 -2.03
CA ARG A 196 6.32 -7.77 -2.67
C ARG A 196 5.95 -7.89 -4.15
N THR A 197 6.48 -8.91 -4.81
CA THR A 197 6.21 -9.29 -6.20
C THR A 197 5.69 -10.72 -6.25
N CYS A 198 5.21 -11.15 -7.42
CA CYS A 198 4.89 -12.55 -7.66
C CYS A 198 6.12 -13.43 -7.30
N VAL A 199 5.90 -14.47 -6.51
CA VAL A 199 7.00 -15.32 -6.00
C VAL A 199 7.62 -16.24 -7.05
N VAL A 200 6.95 -16.42 -8.19
CA VAL A 200 7.46 -17.26 -9.29
C VAL A 200 8.76 -16.69 -9.84
N PRO A 201 9.85 -17.48 -9.90
CA PRO A 201 11.13 -17.02 -10.42
C PRO A 201 11.02 -16.40 -11.82
N GLY A 202 11.59 -15.22 -12.00
CA GLY A 202 11.56 -14.48 -13.27
C GLY A 202 10.31 -13.62 -13.49
N CYS A 203 9.35 -13.61 -12.56
CA CYS A 203 8.20 -12.70 -12.60
C CYS A 203 8.45 -11.44 -11.76
N ASP A 204 8.19 -10.26 -12.32
CA ASP A 204 8.39 -8.95 -11.69
C ASP A 204 7.07 -8.22 -11.38
N VAL A 205 5.92 -8.86 -11.63
CA VAL A 205 4.60 -8.26 -11.38
C VAL A 205 4.44 -7.97 -9.89
N GLY A 206 4.21 -6.69 -9.55
CA GLY A 206 4.05 -6.20 -8.17
C GLY A 206 2.65 -5.68 -7.82
N ARG A 207 1.67 -5.79 -8.72
CA ARG A 207 0.29 -5.31 -8.52
C ARG A 207 -0.72 -6.42 -8.82
N HIS A 208 -1.89 -6.35 -8.18
CA HIS A 208 -2.98 -7.32 -8.34
C HIS A 208 -2.55 -8.78 -8.07
N LEU A 209 -1.78 -8.97 -6.99
CA LEU A 209 -1.34 -10.28 -6.55
C LEU A 209 -2.38 -10.93 -5.64
N GLU A 210 -2.56 -12.23 -5.82
CA GLU A 210 -3.46 -13.09 -5.07
C GLU A 210 -2.64 -13.93 -4.08
N ILE A 211 -3.15 -14.08 -2.85
CA ILE A 211 -2.54 -14.95 -1.85
C ILE A 211 -3.13 -16.33 -2.01
N ASP A 212 -2.27 -17.32 -2.23
CA ASP A 212 -2.67 -18.69 -2.50
C ASP A 212 -1.93 -19.68 -1.61
N HIS A 213 -2.62 -20.75 -1.21
CA HIS A 213 -2.05 -21.82 -0.41
C HIS A 213 -1.15 -22.70 -1.26
N ILE A 214 0.10 -22.94 -0.85
CA ILE A 214 1.04 -23.81 -1.56
C ILE A 214 0.47 -25.23 -1.61
N THR A 215 0.22 -25.82 -0.44
CA THR A 215 -0.61 -27.00 -0.26
C THR A 215 -2.06 -26.56 -0.06
N PRO A 216 -2.98 -26.91 -0.97
CA PRO A 216 -4.38 -26.53 -0.87
C PRO A 216 -5.03 -26.96 0.45
N VAL A 217 -5.98 -26.17 0.94
CA VAL A 217 -6.78 -26.51 2.15
C VAL A 217 -7.57 -27.81 1.95
N THR A 218 -7.98 -28.12 0.72
CA THR A 218 -8.65 -29.41 0.38
C THR A 218 -7.75 -30.61 0.63
N ASP A 219 -6.43 -30.41 0.60
CA ASP A 219 -5.42 -31.44 0.74
C ASP A 219 -4.81 -31.42 2.15
N GLY A 220 -5.46 -30.73 3.09
CA GLY A 220 -5.02 -30.61 4.49
C GLY A 220 -3.99 -29.50 4.76
N GLY A 221 -3.71 -28.63 3.79
CA GLY A 221 -2.76 -27.54 3.94
C GLY A 221 -3.20 -26.51 5.00
N PRO A 222 -2.37 -26.21 6.02
CA PRO A 222 -2.73 -25.25 7.06
C PRO A 222 -2.64 -23.81 6.57
N THR A 223 -3.45 -22.91 7.11
CA THR A 223 -3.38 -21.47 6.83
C THR A 223 -2.29 -20.85 7.72
N ARG A 224 -1.05 -20.93 7.24
CA ARG A 224 0.18 -20.46 7.90
C ARG A 224 1.09 -19.74 6.92
N ILE A 225 2.01 -18.93 7.44
CA ILE A 225 2.86 -18.05 6.64
C ILE A 225 3.74 -18.83 5.67
N ASP A 226 4.26 -19.98 6.09
CA ASP A 226 5.07 -20.90 5.31
C ASP A 226 4.28 -21.59 4.18
N ASN A 227 2.96 -21.81 4.36
CA ASN A 227 2.09 -22.46 3.39
C ASN A 227 1.31 -21.48 2.48
N LEU A 228 1.62 -20.19 2.51
CA LEU A 228 0.94 -19.18 1.70
C LEU A 228 1.98 -18.43 0.87
N ALA A 229 1.62 -18.01 -0.36
CA ALA A 229 2.49 -17.22 -1.22
C ALA A 229 1.69 -16.26 -2.12
N ARG A 230 2.32 -15.17 -2.58
CA ARG A 230 1.68 -14.23 -3.53
C ARG A 230 2.00 -14.54 -4.98
N LEU A 231 0.94 -14.75 -5.77
CA LEU A 231 1.01 -15.04 -7.20
C LEU A 231 0.29 -13.95 -7.98
N CYS A 232 0.78 -13.62 -9.19
CA CYS A 232 -0.04 -12.85 -10.11
C CYS A 232 -1.19 -13.71 -10.64
N ARG A 233 -2.26 -13.07 -11.10
CA ARG A 233 -3.44 -13.76 -11.64
C ARG A 233 -3.12 -14.82 -12.69
N TRP A 234 -2.09 -14.60 -13.51
CA TRP A 234 -1.67 -15.57 -14.53
C TRP A 234 -1.05 -16.83 -13.91
N HIS A 235 -0.10 -16.69 -12.98
CA HIS A 235 0.53 -17.82 -12.31
C HIS A 235 -0.44 -18.54 -11.37
N HIS A 236 -1.35 -17.80 -10.72
CA HIS A 236 -2.43 -18.39 -9.93
C HIS A 236 -3.34 -19.26 -10.78
N TYR A 237 -3.71 -18.78 -11.97
CA TYR A 237 -4.48 -19.56 -12.94
C TYR A 237 -3.75 -20.83 -13.40
N LEU A 238 -2.45 -20.73 -13.71
CA LEU A 238 -1.64 -21.89 -14.10
C LEU A 238 -1.60 -22.97 -13.01
N LYS A 239 -1.41 -22.54 -11.76
CA LYS A 239 -1.42 -23.45 -10.60
C LYS A 239 -2.78 -24.10 -10.39
N THR A 240 -3.84 -23.31 -10.44
CA THR A 240 -5.20 -23.78 -10.11
C THR A 240 -5.80 -24.66 -11.22
N HIS A 241 -5.50 -24.39 -12.49
CA HIS A 241 -6.22 -24.98 -13.62
C HIS A 241 -5.35 -25.70 -14.65
N ARG A 242 -4.03 -25.52 -14.61
CA ARG A 242 -3.10 -26.11 -15.60
C ARG A 242 -2.09 -27.07 -14.98
N GLY A 243 -2.31 -27.49 -13.72
CA GLY A 243 -1.52 -28.49 -13.04
C GLY A 243 -0.14 -28.00 -12.58
N TYR A 244 0.17 -26.70 -12.66
CA TYR A 244 1.46 -26.22 -12.18
C TYR A 244 1.54 -26.31 -10.65
N HIS A 245 2.73 -26.60 -10.13
CA HIS A 245 3.00 -26.71 -8.71
C HIS A 245 4.04 -25.69 -8.28
N LEU A 246 3.74 -24.98 -7.20
CA LEU A 246 4.69 -24.12 -6.51
C LEU A 246 5.29 -24.92 -5.35
N SER A 247 6.61 -24.99 -5.25
CA SER A 247 7.35 -25.68 -4.18
C SER A 247 8.51 -24.81 -3.65
N GLY A 248 9.06 -25.18 -2.50
CA GLY A 248 10.12 -24.42 -1.83
C GLY A 248 9.60 -23.47 -0.76
N GLY A 249 10.33 -22.37 -0.52
CA GLY A 249 10.02 -21.40 0.53
C GLY A 249 10.51 -19.99 0.20
N PRO A 250 10.34 -19.03 1.11
CA PRO A 250 10.75 -17.64 0.91
C PRO A 250 12.21 -17.52 0.46
N GLY A 251 12.43 -16.96 -0.74
CA GLY A 251 13.77 -16.80 -1.34
C GLY A 251 14.25 -17.97 -2.19
N SER A 252 13.52 -19.10 -2.23
CA SER A 252 13.88 -20.32 -2.98
C SER A 252 12.67 -21.01 -3.60
N TRP A 253 11.78 -20.21 -4.18
CA TRP A 253 10.56 -20.70 -4.85
C TRP A 253 10.87 -21.40 -6.16
N HIS A 254 10.17 -22.50 -6.43
CA HIS A 254 10.21 -23.25 -7.69
C HIS A 254 8.80 -23.38 -8.24
N PHE A 255 8.61 -23.12 -9.54
CA PHE A 255 7.31 -23.19 -10.19
C PHE A 255 7.39 -24.15 -11.38
N GLU A 256 6.80 -25.33 -11.22
CA GLU A 256 7.02 -26.47 -12.10
C GLU A 256 5.72 -26.92 -12.76
N ASN A 257 5.82 -27.37 -14.01
CA ASN A 257 4.72 -28.02 -14.72
C ASN A 257 4.98 -29.54 -14.76
N PRO A 258 4.09 -30.37 -14.20
CA PRO A 258 4.23 -31.83 -14.24
C PRO A 258 4.24 -32.40 -15.67
N GLU A 259 3.68 -31.73 -16.67
CA GLU A 259 3.77 -32.17 -18.08
C GLU A 259 5.18 -31.99 -18.68
N HIS A 260 5.99 -31.06 -18.14
CA HIS A 260 7.36 -30.85 -18.62
C HIS A 260 8.37 -31.85 -18.03
N GLU A 261 8.10 -32.41 -16.85
CA GLU A 261 8.97 -33.42 -16.25
C GLU A 261 8.93 -34.74 -17.03
N GLN A 262 7.75 -35.12 -17.53
CA GLN A 262 7.62 -36.26 -18.46
C GLN A 262 8.36 -36.02 -19.79
N SER A 263 8.40 -34.77 -20.29
CA SER A 263 9.16 -34.44 -21.51
C SER A 263 10.69 -34.43 -21.31
N ARG A 264 11.18 -34.12 -20.09
CA ARG A 264 12.60 -34.16 -19.74
C ARG A 264 13.10 -35.58 -19.52
N LEU A 265 12.29 -36.44 -18.88
CA LEU A 265 12.61 -37.86 -18.70
C LEU A 265 12.57 -38.64 -20.02
N VAL A 266 11.74 -38.24 -20.99
CA VAL A 266 11.67 -38.86 -22.33
C VAL A 266 12.78 -38.36 -23.28
N ARG A 267 13.50 -37.28 -22.92
CA ARG A 267 14.60 -36.71 -23.72
C ARG A 267 16.00 -36.90 -23.09
N SER A 268 16.20 -37.97 -22.32
CA SER A 268 17.57 -38.46 -22.06
C SER A 268 18.13 -39.11 -23.32
N PRO A 269 19.24 -38.62 -23.90
CA PRO A 269 19.86 -39.23 -25.07
C PRO A 269 20.72 -40.42 -24.62
N ASP A 270 20.11 -41.54 -24.27
CA ASP A 270 20.88 -42.75 -23.95
C ASP A 270 20.12 -44.06 -24.21
N THR A 271 19.71 -44.28 -25.46
CA THR A 271 19.42 -45.64 -25.97
C THR A 271 19.51 -45.65 -27.50
N LEU A 272 20.71 -45.46 -28.05
CA LEU A 272 21.00 -45.91 -29.41
C LEU A 272 22.49 -46.21 -29.61
N LYS A 273 23.02 -47.10 -28.77
CA LYS A 273 24.19 -47.92 -29.11
C LYS A 273 23.98 -49.35 -28.65
N ARG A 274 23.56 -50.22 -29.58
CA ARG A 274 24.13 -51.56 -29.85
C ARG A 274 23.14 -52.44 -30.61
N SER A 275 23.37 -52.60 -31.90
CA SER A 275 23.55 -53.93 -32.50
C SER A 275 24.27 -53.76 -33.83
N GLY A 276 25.56 -54.07 -33.82
CA GLY A 276 26.28 -54.36 -35.03
C GLY A 276 26.09 -55.83 -35.38
N THR A 277 26.05 -56.15 -36.67
CA THR A 277 26.62 -57.38 -37.20
C THR A 277 27.04 -57.17 -38.64
N ALA A 278 28.28 -57.58 -38.91
CA ALA A 278 28.97 -57.55 -40.18
C ALA A 278 28.34 -58.44 -41.26
N ARG A 279 28.62 -58.13 -42.53
CA ARG A 279 29.28 -59.03 -43.50
C ARG A 279 29.48 -58.32 -44.84
N GLY A 280 30.70 -58.38 -45.37
CA GLY A 280 30.99 -58.21 -46.80
C GLY A 280 30.49 -59.43 -47.61
N PRO A 281 30.97 -59.68 -48.83
CA PRO A 281 32.21 -59.20 -49.47
C PRO A 281 32.04 -57.95 -50.35
#